data_AF-A0A3N5Q2G8-F1
#
_entry.id   AF-A0A3N5Q2G8-F1
#
_cell.length_a   1.000
_cell.length_b   1.000
_cell.length_c   1.000
_cell.angle_alpha   90.00
_cell.angle_beta   90.00
_cell.angle_gamma   90.00
#
_symmetry.space_group_name_H-M   'P 1'
#
loop_
_entity.id
_entity.type
_entity.pdbx_description
1 polymer ?
#
loop_
_entity_poly.entity_id
_entity_poly.type
_entity_poly.pdbx_seq_one_letter_code
_entity_poly.pdbx_strand_id
1 'polypeptide(L)'
;MSAVQRITPHLHDINAPAPLRDLPYWLCWRFEQFSGEAKPRKIPFWADGARRYGQQGGQYDLARLTTFAVAREASIKRGFDGVGFAHTEAGGVITLDFDACVTDGAVRPDVLALVEGTYAEFSPSGKGIHATFFGPPDILLNHKVRAEGDDFAVEAFSSAGFTTFTGWVLDHVDIL
;
A
#
# COMPACT_ATOMS: atom_id res chain seq x y z
N MET A 1 -27.17 6.13 -14.88
CA MET A 1 -26.94 7.08 -13.77
C MET A 1 -25.46 7.30 -13.66
N SER A 2 -25.01 8.52 -13.91
CA SER A 2 -23.60 8.91 -13.94
C SER A 2 -22.99 8.67 -12.56
N ALA A 3 -22.07 7.71 -12.47
CA ALA A 3 -21.25 7.51 -11.28
C ALA A 3 -20.33 8.73 -11.20
N VAL A 4 -20.64 9.64 -10.28
CA VAL A 4 -19.76 10.73 -9.90
C VAL A 4 -18.37 10.15 -9.69
N GLN A 5 -17.42 10.53 -10.54
CA GLN A 5 -16.02 10.19 -10.38
C GLN A 5 -15.59 10.79 -9.04
N ARG A 6 -15.40 9.92 -8.03
CA ARG A 6 -14.74 10.31 -6.79
C ARG A 6 -13.30 10.60 -7.17
N ILE A 7 -12.99 11.86 -7.50
CA ILE A 7 -11.63 12.34 -7.31
C ILE A 7 -11.43 12.23 -5.80
N THR A 8 -10.77 11.17 -5.35
CA THR A 8 -10.55 10.95 -3.91
C THR A 8 -9.66 12.11 -3.45
N PRO A 9 -10.18 13.11 -2.70
CA PRO A 9 -9.50 14.41 -2.54
C PRO A 9 -8.07 14.27 -2.00
N HIS A 10 -7.82 13.23 -1.20
CA HIS A 10 -6.49 12.91 -0.67
C HIS A 10 -5.38 12.79 -1.73
N LEU A 11 -5.68 12.41 -2.98
CA LEU A 11 -4.66 12.26 -4.01
C LEU A 11 -3.98 13.59 -4.39
N HIS A 12 -4.67 14.72 -4.17
CA HIS A 12 -4.06 16.04 -4.39
C HIS A 12 -3.07 16.41 -3.29
N ASP A 13 -3.25 15.89 -2.07
CA ASP A 13 -2.45 16.25 -0.90
C ASP A 13 -1.51 15.12 -0.44
N ILE A 14 -1.60 13.95 -1.05
CA ILE A 14 -0.78 12.78 -0.74
C ILE A 14 0.70 13.07 -1.02
N ASN A 15 1.54 12.77 -0.03
CA ASN A 15 2.98 12.89 -0.10
C ASN A 15 3.64 11.63 0.44
N ALA A 16 4.74 11.22 -0.17
CA ALA A 16 5.59 10.14 0.30
C ALA A 16 6.93 10.69 0.80
N PRO A 17 7.54 10.08 1.84
CA PRO A 17 8.88 10.46 2.31
C PRO A 17 9.90 10.23 1.19
N ALA A 18 10.91 11.10 1.10
CA ALA A 18 11.85 11.13 -0.01
C ALA A 18 12.48 9.75 -0.31
N PRO A 19 12.93 8.96 0.69
CA PRO A 19 13.51 7.64 0.43
C PRO A 19 12.56 6.66 -0.30
N LEU A 20 11.26 6.67 -0.01
CA LEU A 20 10.28 5.83 -0.73
C LEU A 20 9.85 6.47 -2.04
N ARG A 21 9.62 7.78 -2.03
CA ARG A 21 9.13 8.56 -3.17
C ARG A 21 10.03 8.42 -4.39
N ASP A 22 11.34 8.38 -4.15
CA ASP A 22 12.35 8.42 -5.20
C ASP A 22 12.61 7.03 -5.83
N LEU A 23 12.01 5.96 -5.29
CA LEU A 23 12.07 4.62 -5.87
C LEU A 23 11.11 4.45 -7.05
N PRO A 24 11.45 3.65 -8.08
CA PRO A 24 10.61 3.45 -9.27
C PRO A 24 9.62 2.28 -9.14
N TYR A 25 9.10 2.02 -7.93
CA TYR A 25 8.22 0.86 -7.66
C TYR A 25 6.74 1.21 -7.49
N TRP A 26 6.32 2.38 -7.99
CA TRP A 26 4.95 2.86 -7.80
C TRP A 26 4.00 2.39 -8.91
N LEU A 27 2.74 2.24 -8.54
CA LEU A 27 1.63 1.87 -9.43
C LEU A 27 0.34 2.59 -9.02
N CYS A 28 -0.70 2.47 -9.84
CA CYS A 28 -2.05 2.94 -9.52
C CYS A 28 -2.91 1.76 -9.06
N TRP A 29 -3.99 1.99 -8.33
CA TRP A 29 -4.94 0.91 -8.02
C TRP A 29 -6.39 1.41 -7.93
N ARG A 30 -7.34 0.48 -8.07
CA ARG A 30 -8.77 0.75 -7.86
C ARG A 30 -9.47 -0.40 -7.16
N PHE A 31 -10.57 -0.08 -6.50
CA PHE A 31 -11.52 -1.08 -6.02
C PHE A 31 -12.32 -1.65 -7.18
N GLU A 32 -12.42 -2.97 -7.22
CA GLU A 32 -13.31 -3.68 -8.13
C GLU A 32 -14.09 -4.76 -7.39
N GLN A 33 -15.41 -4.74 -7.58
CA GLN A 33 -16.31 -5.73 -7.03
C GLN A 33 -16.38 -6.94 -7.95
N PHE A 34 -16.14 -8.13 -7.40
CA PHE A 34 -16.28 -9.40 -8.10
C PHE A 34 -17.54 -10.14 -7.64
N SER A 35 -18.14 -10.91 -8.54
CA SER A 35 -19.35 -11.68 -8.24
C SER A 35 -19.07 -12.71 -7.16
N GLY A 36 -19.90 -12.74 -6.12
CA GLY A 36 -19.79 -13.70 -5.00
C GLY A 36 -18.87 -13.25 -3.86
N GLU A 37 -18.23 -12.08 -3.95
CA GLU A 37 -17.35 -11.57 -2.89
C GLU A 37 -18.01 -10.52 -2.02
N ALA A 38 -17.82 -10.61 -0.71
CA ALA A 38 -18.39 -9.67 0.26
C ALA A 38 -17.74 -8.29 0.23
N LYS A 39 -16.49 -8.18 -0.26
CA LYS A 39 -15.71 -6.94 -0.30
C LYS A 39 -15.06 -6.78 -1.67
N PRO A 40 -14.89 -5.55 -2.19
CA PRO A 40 -14.15 -5.32 -3.42
C PRO A 40 -12.66 -5.61 -3.22
N ARG A 41 -12.00 -6.05 -4.28
CA ARG A 41 -10.54 -6.25 -4.33
C ARG A 41 -9.85 -4.96 -4.74
N LYS A 42 -8.62 -4.76 -4.24
CA LYS A 42 -7.72 -3.69 -4.69
C LYS A 42 -6.94 -4.20 -5.90
N ILE A 43 -7.31 -3.75 -7.10
CA ILE A 43 -6.70 -4.20 -8.35
C ILE A 43 -5.63 -3.21 -8.79
N PRO A 44 -4.38 -3.67 -9.06
CA PRO A 44 -3.30 -2.80 -9.50
C PRO A 44 -3.36 -2.50 -11.00
N PHE A 45 -2.91 -1.30 -11.37
CA PHE A 45 -2.88 -0.75 -12.72
C PHE A 45 -1.55 -0.04 -12.97
N TRP A 46 -1.16 -0.05 -14.23
CA TRP A 46 -0.10 0.78 -14.76
C TRP A 46 -0.57 2.23 -14.94
N ALA A 47 0.37 3.17 -14.95
CA ALA A 47 0.08 4.59 -15.10
C ALA A 47 -0.60 4.95 -16.45
N ASP A 48 -0.44 4.09 -17.47
CA ASP A 48 -1.11 4.24 -18.77
C ASP A 48 -2.59 3.80 -18.77
N GLY A 49 -3.09 3.22 -17.68
CA GLY A 49 -4.47 2.77 -17.55
C GLY A 49 -4.68 1.27 -17.74
N ALA A 50 -3.66 0.51 -18.17
CA ALA A 50 -3.77 -0.93 -18.32
C ALA A 50 -3.71 -1.64 -16.95
N ARG A 51 -4.48 -2.71 -16.77
CA ARG A 51 -4.36 -3.57 -15.59
C ARG A 51 -2.94 -4.12 -15.49
N ARG A 52 -2.40 -4.20 -14.27
CA ARG A 52 -1.11 -4.87 -14.01
C ARG A 52 -1.31 -6.39 -14.07
N TYR A 53 -0.40 -7.07 -14.78
CA TYR A 53 -0.41 -8.51 -14.97
C TYR A 53 1.01 -9.03 -15.25
N GLY A 54 1.17 -10.36 -15.25
CA GLY A 54 2.41 -11.03 -15.57
C GLY A 54 3.24 -11.40 -14.34
N GLN A 55 4.52 -11.65 -14.56
CA GLN A 55 5.45 -12.01 -13.50
C GLN A 55 5.91 -10.75 -12.75
N GLN A 56 5.49 -10.65 -11.49
CA GLN A 56 5.94 -9.60 -10.60
C GLN A 56 7.46 -9.64 -10.42
N GLY A 57 8.11 -8.47 -10.43
CA GLY A 57 9.57 -8.33 -10.34
C GLY A 57 10.33 -8.72 -11.61
N GLY A 58 9.65 -9.24 -12.64
CA GLY A 58 10.26 -9.51 -13.94
C GLY A 58 10.56 -8.21 -14.71
N GLN A 59 11.42 -8.29 -15.72
CA GLN A 59 11.84 -7.13 -16.52
C GLN A 59 10.66 -6.30 -17.07
N TYR A 60 9.59 -6.96 -17.53
CA TYR A 60 8.40 -6.29 -18.04
C TYR A 60 7.64 -5.54 -16.94
N ASP A 61 7.53 -6.13 -15.76
CA ASP A 61 6.86 -5.54 -14.59
C ASP A 61 7.64 -4.33 -14.10
N LEU A 62 8.96 -4.49 -13.89
CA LEU A 62 9.86 -3.42 -13.47
C LEU A 62 9.90 -2.25 -14.44
N ALA A 63 9.87 -2.50 -15.75
CA ALA A 63 9.86 -1.45 -16.77
C ALA A 63 8.53 -0.66 -16.83
N ARG A 64 7.45 -1.20 -16.24
CA ARG A 64 6.12 -0.58 -16.24
C ARG A 64 5.72 0.02 -14.88
N LEU A 65 6.40 -0.36 -13.81
CA LEU A 65 6.39 0.40 -12.56
C LEU A 65 6.97 1.79 -12.81
N THR A 66 6.59 2.74 -11.95
CA THR A 66 6.87 4.15 -12.20
C THR A 66 7.23 4.91 -10.93
N THR A 67 7.44 6.22 -11.06
CA THR A 67 7.73 7.09 -9.92
C THR A 67 6.44 7.48 -9.18
N PHE A 68 6.58 7.89 -7.92
CA PHE A 68 5.45 8.38 -7.12
C PHE A 68 4.67 9.49 -7.84
N ALA A 69 5.39 10.45 -8.43
CA ALA A 69 4.78 11.58 -9.13
C ALA A 69 3.92 11.13 -10.33
N VAL A 70 4.43 10.21 -11.14
CA VAL A 70 3.68 9.69 -12.31
C VAL A 70 2.48 8.86 -11.87
N ALA A 71 2.62 8.01 -10.85
CA ALA A 71 1.50 7.24 -10.31
C ALA A 71 0.41 8.16 -9.75
N ARG A 72 0.77 9.17 -8.94
CA ARG A 72 -0.16 10.15 -8.39
C ARG A 72 -0.89 10.92 -9.49
N GLU A 73 -0.16 11.43 -10.47
CA GLU A 73 -0.76 12.15 -11.59
C GLU A 73 -1.71 11.27 -12.41
N ALA A 74 -1.31 10.03 -12.69
CA ALA A 74 -2.14 9.07 -13.41
C ALA A 74 -3.40 8.74 -12.60
N SER A 75 -3.30 8.57 -11.28
CA SER A 75 -4.45 8.35 -10.40
C SER A 75 -5.44 9.49 -10.43
N ILE A 76 -4.97 10.74 -10.39
CA ILE A 76 -5.83 11.92 -10.52
C ILE A 76 -6.47 11.98 -11.91
N LYS A 77 -5.66 11.91 -12.97
CA LYS A 77 -6.12 12.10 -14.37
C LYS A 77 -7.08 11.01 -14.83
N ARG A 78 -6.92 9.78 -14.34
CA ARG A 78 -7.71 8.60 -14.78
C ARG A 78 -8.79 8.19 -13.78
N GLY A 79 -8.83 8.80 -12.60
CA GLY A 79 -9.80 8.47 -11.55
C GLY A 79 -9.56 7.09 -10.94
N PHE A 80 -8.30 6.76 -10.65
CA PHE A 80 -7.98 5.61 -9.80
C PHE A 80 -8.26 5.94 -8.33
N ASP A 81 -8.49 4.91 -7.51
CA ASP A 81 -8.83 5.13 -6.09
C ASP A 81 -7.60 5.52 -5.27
N GLY A 82 -6.40 5.13 -5.68
CA GLY A 82 -5.17 5.45 -4.98
C GLY A 82 -3.88 5.16 -5.75
N VAL A 83 -2.75 5.36 -5.07
CA VAL A 83 -1.42 4.89 -5.49
C VAL A 83 -0.99 3.72 -4.60
N GLY A 84 -0.09 2.88 -5.12
CA GLY A 84 0.44 1.75 -4.38
C GLY A 84 1.92 1.54 -4.68
N PHE A 85 2.56 0.78 -3.81
CA PHE A 85 3.98 0.43 -3.88
C PHE A 85 4.13 -1.07 -4.11
N ALA A 86 4.80 -1.46 -5.20
CA ALA A 86 5.05 -2.85 -5.54
C ALA A 86 6.29 -3.38 -4.80
N HIS A 87 6.13 -4.49 -4.09
CA HIS A 87 7.26 -5.15 -3.43
C HIS A 87 7.98 -6.07 -4.42
N THR A 88 9.31 -6.02 -4.43
CA THR A 88 10.15 -6.82 -5.32
C THR A 88 11.41 -7.22 -4.55
N GLU A 89 12.01 -8.37 -4.89
CA GLU A 89 13.24 -8.84 -4.24
C GLU A 89 14.37 -7.81 -4.30
N ALA A 90 14.44 -7.02 -5.37
CA ALA A 90 15.45 -5.97 -5.54
C ALA A 90 15.10 -4.64 -4.84
N GLY A 91 13.85 -4.49 -4.35
CA GLY A 91 13.31 -3.21 -3.90
C GLY A 91 13.78 -2.80 -2.50
N GLY A 92 14.18 -3.76 -1.65
CA GLY A 92 14.69 -3.48 -0.30
C GLY A 92 13.72 -2.76 0.64
N VAL A 93 12.42 -2.81 0.33
CA VAL A 93 11.34 -2.16 1.09
C VAL A 93 10.36 -3.22 1.56
N ILE A 94 10.12 -3.21 2.86
CA ILE A 94 9.22 -4.14 3.54
C ILE A 94 8.05 -3.34 4.07
N THR A 95 6.83 -3.85 3.86
CA THR A 95 5.63 -3.31 4.50
C THR A 95 4.95 -4.41 5.32
N LEU A 96 4.65 -4.10 6.57
CA LEU A 96 3.76 -4.88 7.43
C LEU A 96 2.35 -4.28 7.35
N ASP A 97 1.38 -5.11 6.95
CA ASP A 97 -0.05 -4.76 6.89
C ASP A 97 -0.78 -5.36 8.10
N PHE A 98 -1.24 -4.48 8.98
CA PHE A 98 -1.97 -4.81 10.21
C PHE A 98 -3.48 -4.64 9.97
N ASP A 99 -4.16 -5.74 9.69
CA ASP A 99 -5.61 -5.77 9.41
C ASP A 99 -6.45 -5.65 10.68
N ALA A 100 -7.43 -4.74 10.73
CA ALA A 100 -8.41 -4.61 11.83
C ALA A 100 -7.83 -4.22 13.21
N CYS A 101 -6.70 -3.52 13.25
CA CYS A 101 -6.05 -3.04 14.48
C CYS A 101 -6.47 -1.63 14.93
N VAL A 102 -7.43 -1.00 14.25
CA VAL A 102 -7.95 0.34 14.61
C VAL A 102 -9.44 0.25 14.93
N THR A 103 -9.82 0.73 16.12
CA THR A 103 -11.21 0.79 16.59
C THR A 103 -11.52 2.19 17.09
N ASP A 104 -12.62 2.78 16.60
CA ASP A 104 -13.06 4.15 16.94
C ASP A 104 -11.96 5.22 16.78
N GLY A 105 -11.08 5.02 15.78
CA GLY A 105 -9.96 5.91 15.49
C GLY A 105 -8.71 5.68 16.34
N ALA A 106 -8.77 4.81 17.35
CA ALA A 106 -7.62 4.44 18.18
C ALA A 106 -6.92 3.20 17.64
N VAL A 107 -5.59 3.29 17.50
CA VAL A 107 -4.71 2.16 17.13
C VAL A 107 -4.42 1.31 18.36
N ARG A 108 -4.37 -0.01 18.21
CA ARG A 108 -4.01 -0.94 19.31
C ARG A 108 -2.61 -0.61 19.86
N PRO A 109 -2.40 -0.54 21.18
CA PRO A 109 -1.12 -0.09 21.77
C PRO A 109 0.10 -0.94 21.41
N ASP A 110 -0.08 -2.25 21.24
CA ASP A 110 0.99 -3.15 20.81
C ASP A 110 1.34 -3.00 19.33
N VAL A 111 0.38 -2.68 18.47
CA VAL A 111 0.65 -2.28 17.09
C VAL A 111 1.43 -0.96 17.08
N LEU A 112 1.07 0.03 17.91
CA LEU A 112 1.85 1.25 18.05
C LEU A 112 3.31 0.97 18.46
N ALA A 113 3.53 0.06 19.41
CA ALA A 113 4.87 -0.34 19.82
C ALA A 113 5.64 -1.09 18.71
N LEU A 114 4.95 -1.88 17.88
CA LEU A 114 5.56 -2.62 16.77
C LEU A 114 5.94 -1.74 15.58
N VAL A 115 5.21 -0.64 15.35
CA VAL A 115 5.44 0.26 14.21
C VAL A 115 6.33 1.47 14.56
N GLU A 116 6.73 1.58 15.82
CA GLU A 116 7.66 2.62 16.27
C GLU A 116 8.96 2.59 15.45
N GLY A 117 9.41 3.76 14.97
CA GLY A 117 10.61 3.88 14.14
C GLY A 117 10.47 3.46 12.67
N THR A 118 9.24 3.19 12.19
CA THR A 118 8.95 2.92 10.78
C THR A 118 8.12 4.05 10.16
N TYR A 119 8.03 4.14 8.83
CA TYR A 119 6.97 4.95 8.23
C TYR A 119 5.63 4.22 8.43
N ALA A 120 4.71 4.77 9.24
CA ALA A 120 3.41 4.15 9.46
C ALA A 120 2.24 5.05 9.04
N GLU A 121 1.26 4.47 8.36
CA GLU A 121 0.06 5.16 7.89
C GLU A 121 -1.21 4.32 8.05
N PHE A 122 -2.36 4.97 8.10
CA PHE A 122 -3.65 4.28 8.03
C PHE A 122 -3.88 3.68 6.64
N SER A 123 -4.39 2.45 6.60
CA SER A 123 -4.86 1.83 5.36
C SER A 123 -6.06 2.59 4.78
N PRO A 124 -6.42 2.39 3.49
CA PRO A 124 -7.56 3.09 2.87
C PRO A 124 -8.91 2.89 3.57
N SER A 125 -9.03 1.83 4.38
CA SER A 125 -10.25 1.56 5.15
C SER A 125 -10.36 2.36 6.45
N GLY A 126 -9.25 2.94 6.91
CA GLY A 126 -9.11 3.53 8.25
C GLY A 126 -9.12 2.53 9.40
N LYS A 127 -9.19 1.21 9.12
CA LYS A 127 -9.30 0.15 10.13
C LYS A 127 -8.01 -0.63 10.37
N GLY A 128 -6.95 -0.31 9.64
CA GLY A 128 -5.67 -1.01 9.69
C GLY A 128 -4.51 -0.06 9.46
N ILE A 129 -3.29 -0.52 9.74
CA ILE A 129 -2.06 0.26 9.63
C ILE A 129 -1.10 -0.44 8.66
N HIS A 130 -0.45 0.32 7.79
CA HIS A 130 0.74 -0.12 7.07
C HIS A 130 1.97 0.47 7.74
N ALA A 131 2.98 -0.35 8.00
CA ALA A 131 4.28 0.07 8.51
C ALA A 131 5.37 -0.33 7.53
N THR A 132 6.09 0.65 6.99
CA THR A 132 7.06 0.49 5.91
C THR A 132 8.46 0.88 6.39
N PHE A 133 9.43 0.03 6.08
CA PHE A 133 10.84 0.26 6.40
C PHE A 133 11.78 -0.37 5.38
N PHE A 134 13.04 0.07 5.39
CA PHE A 134 14.09 -0.53 4.57
C PHE A 134 14.70 -1.74 5.28
N GLY A 135 14.90 -2.81 4.53
CA GLY A 135 15.52 -4.03 5.05
C GLY A 135 15.96 -4.93 3.90
N PRO A 136 16.85 -5.89 4.16
CA PRO A 136 17.23 -6.85 3.15
C PRO A 136 16.03 -7.77 2.83
N PRO A 137 15.86 -8.22 1.58
CA PRO A 137 14.65 -8.93 1.14
C PRO A 137 14.42 -10.29 1.83
N ASP A 138 15.45 -10.84 2.47
CA ASP A 138 15.43 -12.11 3.18
C ASP A 138 15.14 -12.00 4.68
N ILE A 139 15.11 -10.80 5.26
CA ILE A 139 14.82 -10.63 6.70
C ILE A 139 13.40 -11.09 7.06
N LEU A 140 12.45 -10.84 6.16
CA LEU A 140 11.06 -11.24 6.27
C LEU A 140 10.58 -11.63 4.88
N LEU A 141 10.22 -12.91 4.69
CA LEU A 141 9.56 -13.36 3.48
C LEU A 141 8.09 -12.94 3.50
N ASN A 142 7.47 -12.87 2.32
CA ASN A 142 6.02 -12.71 2.22
C ASN A 142 5.30 -13.77 3.06
N HIS A 143 4.59 -13.35 4.09
CA HIS A 143 3.94 -14.25 5.04
C HIS A 143 2.77 -13.55 5.70
N LYS A 144 1.66 -14.27 5.88
CA LYS A 144 0.52 -13.81 6.68
C LYS A 144 0.44 -14.65 7.95
N VAL A 145 0.48 -13.99 9.11
CA VAL A 145 0.32 -14.63 10.41
C VAL A 145 -0.88 -14.04 11.14
N ARG A 146 -1.61 -14.91 11.82
CA ARG A 146 -2.58 -14.55 12.83
C ARG A 146 -2.34 -15.47 14.01
N ALA A 147 -1.94 -14.91 15.15
CA ALA A 147 -1.73 -15.73 16.33
C ALA A 147 -3.08 -16.26 16.83
N GLU A 148 -3.05 -17.44 17.46
CA GLU A 148 -4.24 -18.01 18.06
C GLU A 148 -4.73 -17.10 19.20
N GLY A 149 -6.00 -16.71 19.16
CA GLY A 149 -6.60 -15.78 20.12
C GLY A 149 -6.51 -14.30 19.73
N ASP A 150 -5.74 -13.93 18.71
CA ASP A 150 -5.68 -12.54 18.22
C ASP A 150 -6.88 -12.18 17.34
N ASP A 151 -7.33 -10.94 17.49
CA ASP A 151 -8.41 -10.32 16.73
C ASP A 151 -7.96 -9.72 15.38
N PHE A 152 -6.64 -9.56 15.19
CA PHE A 152 -6.02 -8.97 14.00
C PHE A 152 -5.01 -9.95 13.35
N ALA A 153 -4.67 -9.70 12.10
CA ALA A 153 -3.64 -10.44 11.37
C ALA A 153 -2.56 -9.48 10.89
N VAL A 154 -1.33 -9.99 10.75
CA VAL A 154 -0.20 -9.24 10.19
C VAL A 154 0.26 -9.94 8.92
N GLU A 155 0.39 -9.18 7.84
CA GLU A 155 0.91 -9.65 6.57
C GLU A 155 2.17 -8.88 6.20
N ALA A 156 3.27 -9.59 6.01
CA ALA A 156 4.52 -9.01 5.53
C ALA A 156 4.56 -9.07 4.00
N PHE A 157 4.92 -7.95 3.38
CA PHE A 157 5.24 -7.84 1.96
C PHE A 157 6.67 -7.38 1.80
N SER A 158 7.50 -8.18 1.12
CA SER A 158 8.92 -7.89 0.88
C SER A 158 9.35 -8.19 -0.56
N SER A 159 8.86 -9.27 -1.16
CA SER A 159 9.30 -9.74 -2.47
C SER A 159 8.22 -9.75 -3.55
N ALA A 160 6.94 -9.77 -3.16
CA ALA A 160 5.81 -9.80 -4.07
C ALA A 160 4.57 -9.11 -3.48
N GLY A 161 3.53 -8.90 -4.30
CA GLY A 161 2.36 -8.11 -3.93
C GLY A 161 2.59 -6.60 -4.00
N PHE A 162 1.57 -5.83 -3.63
CA PHE A 162 1.69 -4.39 -3.49
C PHE A 162 0.91 -3.95 -2.27
N THR A 163 1.35 -2.88 -1.65
CA THR A 163 0.61 -2.22 -0.58
C THR A 163 0.07 -0.89 -1.11
N THR A 164 -1.13 -0.52 -0.68
CA THR A 164 -1.69 0.80 -1.03
C THR A 164 -1.01 1.84 -0.16
N PHE A 165 -0.80 3.03 -0.71
CA PHE A 165 -0.17 4.13 -0.01
C PHE A 165 -1.17 5.28 0.13
N THR A 166 -1.41 5.75 1.36
CA THR A 166 -2.43 6.76 1.68
C THR A 166 -1.83 8.11 2.07
N GLY A 167 -0.63 8.14 2.62
CA GLY A 167 -0.05 9.34 3.22
C GLY A 167 -0.73 9.78 4.52
N TRP A 168 -1.63 8.98 5.09
CA TRP A 168 -2.31 9.28 6.35
C TRP A 168 -1.46 8.82 7.53
N VAL A 169 -0.37 9.54 7.75
CA VAL A 169 0.68 9.19 8.72
C VAL A 169 0.15 9.26 10.16
N LEU A 170 0.64 8.36 11.01
CA LEU A 170 0.40 8.41 12.46
C LEU A 170 1.18 9.58 13.10
N ASP A 171 0.66 10.15 14.19
CA ASP A 171 1.28 11.32 14.85
C ASP A 171 2.70 11.07 15.43
N HIS A 172 3.11 9.81 15.59
CA HIS A 172 4.27 9.41 16.40
C HIS A 172 5.27 8.49 15.69
N VAL A 173 5.41 8.59 14.37
CA VAL A 173 6.31 7.70 13.63
C VAL A 173 7.40 8.45 12.87
N ASP A 174 8.65 8.07 13.15
CA ASP A 174 9.86 8.67 12.60
C ASP A 174 10.03 8.35 11.12
N ILE A 175 10.49 9.37 10.41
CA ILE A 175 10.61 9.42 8.95
C ILE A 175 11.81 8.56 8.55
N LEU A 176 11.58 7.65 7.60
CA LEU A 176 12.62 6.98 6.82
C LEU A 176 13.72 7.93 6.34
#